data_AF-A0A7S3QB70-F1
#
_entry.id   AF-A0A7S3QB70-F1
#
_cell.length_a   1.000
_cell.length_b   1.000
_cell.length_c   1.000
_cell.angle_alpha   90.00
_cell.angle_beta   90.00
_cell.angle_gamma   90.00
#
_symmetry.space_group_name_H-M   'P 1'
#
loop_
_entity.id
_entity.type
_entity.pdbx_description
1 polymer ?
#
loop_
_entity_poly.entity_id
_entity_poly.type
_entity_poly.pdbx_seq_one_letter_code
_entity_poly.pdbx_strand_id
1 'polypeptide(L)'
;SKHPLVLSLLLITAASPVASAAKAFENRDELKAAADSYCAGTFVDNASPPYGSIENWDVSKITEMYDLFSYKTSCNPEIGSWDVSKVTDFFDMFSGANDFNQDISNWDVSS
;
A
#
# COMPACT_ATOMS: atom_id res chain seq x y z
N SER A 1 -23.57 45.22 26.92
CA SER A 1 -24.13 43.96 26.37
C SER A 1 -23.62 43.79 24.96
N LYS A 2 -22.79 42.75 24.78
CA LYS A 2 -22.29 42.11 23.54
C LYS A 2 -21.24 42.84 22.68
N HIS A 3 -20.14 42.10 22.53
CA HIS A 3 -18.83 42.36 21.91
C HIS A 3 -18.85 42.43 20.37
N PRO A 4 -17.79 42.97 19.73
CA PRO A 4 -17.69 43.18 18.29
C PRO A 4 -17.26 41.90 17.55
N LEU A 5 -17.76 41.70 16.32
CA LEU A 5 -17.25 40.66 15.42
C LEU A 5 -16.21 41.27 14.47
N VAL A 6 -14.95 41.03 14.80
CA VAL A 6 -13.81 41.10 13.89
C VAL A 6 -13.85 39.80 13.09
N LEU A 7 -14.13 39.85 11.78
CA LEU A 7 -14.02 38.66 10.93
C LEU A 7 -12.69 38.73 10.16
N SER A 8 -11.72 38.01 10.71
CA SER A 8 -10.40 37.79 10.15
C SER A 8 -10.44 36.85 8.93
N LEU A 9 -9.60 37.24 7.97
CA LEU A 9 -8.97 36.51 6.87
C LEU A 9 -8.96 34.97 6.93
N LEU A 10 -9.36 34.31 5.84
CA LEU A 10 -8.89 32.96 5.51
C LEU A 10 -8.06 33.02 4.22
N LEU A 11 -6.74 32.97 4.36
CA LEU A 11 -5.86 32.49 3.30
C LEU A 11 -6.20 31.01 3.10
N ILE A 12 -6.75 30.66 1.93
CA ILE A 12 -6.75 29.26 1.50
C ILE A 12 -5.35 29.02 0.94
N THR A 13 -4.44 28.60 1.81
CA THR A 13 -3.23 27.89 1.38
C THR A 13 -3.70 26.58 0.77
N ALA A 14 -3.60 26.43 -0.55
CA ALA A 14 -3.65 25.12 -1.18
C ALA A 14 -2.50 24.29 -0.60
N ALA A 15 -2.83 23.36 0.29
CA ALA A 15 -1.90 22.33 0.68
C ALA A 15 -1.56 21.53 -0.58
N SER A 16 -0.30 21.58 -1.01
CA SER A 16 0.25 20.60 -1.95
C SER A 16 -0.12 19.19 -1.49
N PRO A 17 -0.41 18.23 -2.40
CA PRO A 17 -0.59 16.85 -1.99
C PRO A 17 0.73 16.43 -1.34
N VAL A 18 0.70 16.21 -0.02
CA VAL A 18 1.78 15.52 0.67
C VAL A 18 1.79 14.14 0.05
N ALA A 19 2.71 13.89 -0.87
CA ALA A 19 3.06 12.53 -1.25
C ALA A 19 3.43 11.83 0.06
N SER A 20 2.52 11.00 0.56
CA SER A 20 2.79 10.18 1.74
C SER A 20 4.03 9.36 1.39
N ALA A 21 5.08 9.48 2.19
CA ALA A 21 6.30 8.73 1.95
C ALA A 21 5.97 7.23 1.85
N ALA A 22 6.54 6.58 0.85
CA ALA A 22 6.55 5.14 0.70
C ALA A 22 6.89 4.45 2.03
N LYS A 23 6.05 3.54 2.53
CA LYS A 23 6.46 2.68 3.65
C LYS A 23 7.50 1.69 3.15
N ALA A 24 8.70 1.76 3.73
CA ALA A 24 9.69 0.70 3.63
C ALA A 24 9.36 -0.43 4.61
N PHE A 25 9.34 -1.66 4.12
CA PHE A 25 9.12 -2.85 4.93
C PHE A 25 10.46 -3.53 5.24
N GLU A 26 10.71 -3.80 6.52
CA GLU A 26 11.96 -4.43 6.96
C GLU A 26 11.89 -5.95 6.97
N ASN A 27 10.68 -6.53 6.97
CA ASN A 27 10.45 -7.96 7.02
C ASN A 27 9.08 -8.36 6.43
N ARG A 28 8.94 -9.65 6.13
CA ARG A 28 7.75 -10.25 5.52
C ARG A 28 6.50 -10.10 6.40
N ASP A 29 6.63 -10.17 7.72
CA ASP A 29 5.48 -10.10 8.62
C ASP A 29 4.83 -8.71 8.63
N GLU A 30 5.64 -7.66 8.60
CA GLU A 30 5.13 -6.29 8.44
C GLU A 30 4.42 -6.11 7.09
N LEU A 31 5.02 -6.62 6.01
CA LEU A 31 4.42 -6.56 4.68
C LEU A 31 3.10 -7.34 4.64
N LYS A 32 3.06 -8.53 5.26
CA LYS A 32 1.87 -9.37 5.34
C LYS A 32 0.74 -8.71 6.12
N ALA A 33 1.05 -8.12 7.27
CA ALA A 33 0.05 -7.40 8.07
C ALA A 33 -0.53 -6.20 7.29
N ALA A 34 0.30 -5.48 6.55
CA ALA A 34 -0.15 -4.39 5.70
C ALA A 34 -1.03 -4.87 4.54
N ALA A 35 -0.62 -5.92 3.82
CA ALA A 35 -1.40 -6.53 2.74
C ALA A 35 -2.75 -7.08 3.24
N ASP A 36 -2.76 -7.73 4.41
CA ASP A 36 -3.99 -8.22 5.04
C ASP A 36 -4.96 -7.08 5.36
N SER A 37 -4.44 -5.97 5.90
CA SER A 37 -5.24 -4.79 6.24
C SER A 37 -5.77 -4.09 4.98
N TYR A 38 -4.96 -4.01 3.92
CA TYR A 38 -5.38 -3.48 2.61
C TYR A 38 -6.54 -4.31 2.04
N CYS A 39 -6.36 -5.63 1.94
CA CYS A 39 -7.34 -6.53 1.33
C CYS A 39 -8.62 -6.72 2.15
N ALA A 40 -8.60 -6.47 3.46
CA ALA A 40 -9.78 -6.50 4.30
C ALA A 40 -10.71 -5.28 4.09
N GLY A 41 -10.27 -4.27 3.32
CA GLY A 41 -11.05 -3.04 3.09
C GLY A 41 -11.30 -2.26 4.38
N THR A 42 -10.46 -2.43 5.39
CA THR A 42 -10.67 -1.85 6.74
C THR A 42 -10.39 -0.34 6.81
N PHE A 43 -10.06 0.30 5.69
CA PHE A 43 -9.85 1.75 5.58
C PHE A 43 -10.88 2.33 4.62
N VAL A 44 -11.80 3.14 5.15
CA VAL A 44 -12.97 3.70 4.45
C VAL A 44 -12.68 5.05 3.78
N ASP A 45 -11.43 5.46 3.73
CA ASP A 45 -10.97 6.62 2.99
C ASP A 45 -9.60 6.30 2.39
N ASN A 46 -9.35 6.81 1.18
CA ASN A 46 -8.01 6.90 0.59
C ASN A 46 -7.07 7.81 1.44
N ALA A 47 -7.40 8.08 2.71
CA ALA A 47 -6.48 8.59 3.71
C ALA A 47 -5.58 7.44 4.14
N SER A 48 -4.47 7.32 3.41
CA SER A 48 -3.24 6.62 3.81
C SER A 48 -3.40 5.75 5.07
N PRO A 49 -3.50 4.40 4.95
CA PRO A 49 -3.06 3.53 6.03
C PRO A 49 -1.69 4.02 6.57
N PRO A 50 -1.20 3.57 7.74
CA PRO A 50 0.16 3.93 8.20
C PRO A 50 1.28 3.53 7.20
N TYR A 51 0.91 2.89 6.10
CA TYR A 51 1.77 2.38 5.05
C TYR A 51 1.77 3.21 3.74
N GLY A 52 0.90 4.22 3.59
CA GLY A 52 0.74 4.91 2.31
C GLY A 52 0.06 4.04 1.23
N SER A 53 -0.02 4.57 0.01
CA SER A 53 -0.60 3.84 -1.12
C SER A 53 0.24 2.61 -1.50
N ILE A 54 -0.43 1.49 -1.82
CA ILE A 54 0.21 0.18 -2.01
C ILE A 54 1.19 0.16 -3.19
N GLU A 55 0.93 0.94 -4.23
CA GLU A 55 1.80 1.10 -5.40
C GLU A 55 3.14 1.76 -5.06
N ASN A 56 3.23 2.41 -3.90
CA ASN A 56 4.43 3.08 -3.40
C ASN A 56 5.11 2.31 -2.26
N TRP A 57 4.67 1.10 -1.91
CA TRP A 57 5.34 0.32 -0.86
C TRP A 57 6.76 -0.06 -1.28
N ASP A 58 7.75 0.25 -0.44
CA ASP A 58 9.13 -0.17 -0.67
C ASP A 58 9.34 -1.57 -0.07
N VAL A 59 9.35 -2.55 -0.96
CA VAL A 59 9.57 -3.97 -0.67
C VAL A 59 10.98 -4.44 -1.07
N SER A 60 11.89 -3.53 -1.41
CA SER A 60 13.23 -3.84 -1.97
C SER A 60 14.17 -4.56 -0.99
N LYS A 61 13.77 -4.73 0.28
CA LYS A 61 14.47 -5.51 1.30
C LYS A 61 13.88 -6.90 1.54
N ILE A 62 12.69 -7.18 1.00
CA ILE A 62 11.95 -8.41 1.27
C ILE A 62 12.53 -9.54 0.43
N THR A 63 12.81 -10.68 1.07
CA THR A 63 13.31 -11.90 0.42
C THR A 63 12.25 -13.00 0.31
N GLU A 64 11.17 -12.90 1.08
CA GLU A 64 10.11 -13.91 1.14
C GLU A 64 8.74 -13.24 1.03
N MET A 65 7.91 -13.70 0.10
CA MET A 65 6.56 -13.21 -0.17
C MET A 65 5.51 -14.33 -0.23
N TYR A 66 5.84 -15.52 0.30
CA TYR A 66 4.90 -16.64 0.33
C TYR A 66 3.57 -16.24 0.99
N ASP A 67 2.47 -16.74 0.44
CA ASP A 67 1.08 -16.52 0.89
C ASP A 67 0.62 -15.04 1.01
N LEU A 68 1.36 -14.06 0.46
CA LEU A 68 1.07 -12.64 0.74
C LEU A 68 -0.38 -12.22 0.44
N PHE A 69 -0.93 -12.71 -0.67
CA PHE A 69 -2.30 -12.49 -1.12
C PHE A 69 -3.12 -13.79 -1.24
N SER A 70 -2.67 -14.86 -0.58
CA SER A 70 -3.35 -16.16 -0.59
C SER A 70 -4.78 -16.04 -0.04
N TYR A 71 -5.74 -16.59 -0.80
CA TYR A 71 -7.19 -16.57 -0.56
C TYR A 71 -7.82 -15.18 -0.38
N LYS A 72 -7.16 -14.11 -0.85
CA LYS A 72 -7.72 -12.75 -0.86
C LYS A 72 -8.63 -12.56 -2.08
N THR A 73 -9.76 -13.27 -2.07
CA THR A 73 -10.62 -13.45 -3.26
C THR A 73 -11.10 -12.16 -3.91
N SER A 74 -11.26 -11.07 -3.15
CA SER A 74 -11.76 -9.77 -3.63
C SER A 74 -10.71 -8.66 -3.63
N CYS A 75 -9.44 -9.02 -3.46
CA CYS A 75 -8.34 -8.07 -3.42
C CYS A 75 -7.66 -7.99 -4.78
N ASN A 76 -7.44 -6.76 -5.25
CA ASN A 76 -6.79 -6.50 -6.53
C ASN A 76 -5.78 -5.33 -6.39
N PRO A 77 -4.65 -5.54 -5.68
CA PRO A 77 -3.70 -4.48 -5.32
C PRO A 77 -2.77 -4.10 -6.48
N GLU A 78 -2.63 -2.80 -6.78
CA GLU A 78 -1.71 -2.28 -7.81
C GLU A 78 -0.23 -2.43 -7.39
N ILE A 79 0.35 -3.60 -7.62
CA ILE A 79 1.71 -3.99 -7.18
C ILE A 79 2.72 -4.13 -8.32
N GLY A 80 2.35 -3.74 -9.54
CA GLY A 80 3.21 -3.86 -10.72
C GLY A 80 4.50 -3.03 -10.65
N SER A 81 4.54 -2.02 -9.77
CA SER A 81 5.70 -1.14 -9.52
C SER A 81 6.68 -1.67 -8.47
N TRP A 82 6.37 -2.76 -7.77
CA TRP A 82 7.22 -3.28 -6.70
C TRP A 82 8.57 -3.80 -7.23
N ASP A 83 9.66 -3.40 -6.58
CA ASP A 83 10.97 -4.00 -6.78
C ASP A 83 11.07 -5.32 -6.00
N VAL A 84 10.82 -6.42 -6.70
CA VAL A 84 10.87 -7.79 -6.14
C VAL A 84 12.19 -8.51 -6.43
N SER A 85 13.21 -7.82 -6.92
CA SER A 85 14.49 -8.42 -7.38
C SER A 85 15.32 -9.13 -6.32
N LYS A 86 14.90 -9.07 -5.04
CA LYS A 86 15.52 -9.82 -3.92
C LYS A 86 14.65 -10.95 -3.39
N VAL A 87 13.43 -11.11 -3.89
CA VAL A 87 12.49 -12.12 -3.41
C VAL A 87 12.89 -13.48 -3.97
N THR A 88 13.17 -14.43 -3.08
CA THR A 88 13.54 -15.80 -3.42
C THR A 88 12.39 -16.80 -3.22
N ASP A 89 11.32 -16.40 -2.54
CA ASP A 89 10.16 -17.26 -2.26
C ASP A 89 8.83 -16.56 -2.54
N PHE A 90 8.08 -17.06 -3.52
CA PHE A 90 6.74 -16.62 -3.92
C PHE A 90 5.66 -17.70 -3.68
N PHE A 91 5.96 -18.74 -2.89
CA PHE A 91 5.09 -19.89 -2.70
C PHE A 91 3.66 -19.48 -2.35
N ASP A 92 2.68 -19.94 -3.12
CA ASP A 92 1.24 -19.66 -2.93
C ASP A 92 0.84 -18.17 -2.82
N MET A 93 1.69 -17.22 -3.25
CA MET A 93 1.46 -15.77 -3.09
C MET A 93 0.07 -15.32 -3.55
N PHE A 94 -0.43 -15.87 -4.66
CA PHE A 94 -1.75 -15.57 -5.24
C PHE A 94 -2.70 -16.76 -5.27
N SER A 95 -2.42 -17.82 -4.52
CA SER A 95 -3.26 -19.03 -4.48
C SER A 95 -4.68 -18.64 -4.02
N GLY A 96 -5.70 -18.90 -4.84
CA GLY A 96 -7.09 -18.53 -4.53
C GLY A 96 -7.41 -17.02 -4.53
N ALA A 97 -6.53 -16.16 -5.04
CA ALA A 97 -6.78 -14.71 -5.21
C ALA A 97 -7.60 -14.42 -6.48
N ASN A 98 -8.88 -14.78 -6.46
CA ASN A 98 -9.73 -14.84 -7.67
C ASN A 98 -9.85 -13.52 -8.45
N ASP A 99 -9.91 -12.37 -7.77
CA ASP A 99 -10.09 -11.06 -8.40
C ASP A 99 -8.74 -10.38 -8.79
N PHE A 100 -7.60 -11.00 -8.48
CA PHE A 100 -6.29 -10.45 -8.85
C PHE A 100 -6.10 -10.44 -10.38
N ASN A 101 -5.87 -9.26 -10.96
CA ASN A 101 -5.68 -9.10 -12.40
C ASN A 101 -4.66 -8.02 -12.81
N GLN A 102 -3.75 -7.66 -11.91
CA GLN A 102 -2.76 -6.61 -12.18
C GLN A 102 -1.63 -7.08 -13.10
N ASP A 103 -1.09 -6.14 -13.87
CA ASP A 103 0.10 -6.36 -14.68
C ASP A 103 1.36 -6.41 -13.79
N ILE A 104 1.98 -7.58 -13.74
CA ILE A 104 3.23 -7.86 -13.02
C ILE A 104 4.35 -8.30 -13.98
N SER A 105 4.20 -8.05 -15.28
CA SER A 105 5.17 -8.48 -16.30
C SER A 105 6.54 -7.79 -16.17
N ASN A 106 6.62 -6.69 -15.43
CA ASN A 106 7.86 -5.95 -15.16
C ASN A 106 8.68 -6.51 -13.99
N TRP A 107 8.18 -7.50 -13.26
CA TRP A 107 8.89 -8.08 -12.13
C TRP A 107 10.12 -8.85 -12.58
N ASP A 108 11.28 -8.54 -11.99
CA ASP A 108 12.48 -9.38 -12.09
C ASP A 108 12.39 -10.50 -11.05
N VAL A 109 12.15 -11.73 -11.55
CA VAL A 109 11.98 -12.95 -10.74
C VAL A 109 13.17 -13.91 -10.88
N SER A 110 14.35 -13.40 -11.21
CA SER A 110 15.54 -14.21 -11.51
C SER A 110 16.41 -14.60 -10.30
N SER A 111 16.01 -14.21 -9.08
CA SER A 111 16.74 -14.43 -7.81
C SER A 111 16.92 -15.90 -7.42
#